data_AF-A0A2M7WMM3-F1
#
_entry.id   AF-A0A2M7WMM3-F1
#
_cell.length_a   1.000
_cell.length_b   1.000
_cell.length_c   1.000
_cell.angle_alpha   90.00
_cell.angle_beta   90.00
_cell.angle_gamma   90.00
#
_symmetry.space_group_name_H-M   'P 1'
#
loop_
_entity.id
_entity.type
_entity.pdbx_description
1 polymer ?
#
loop_
_entity_poly.entity_id
_entity_poly.type
_entity_poly.pdbx_seq_one_letter_code
_entity_poly.pdbx_strand_id
1 'polypeptide(L)'
;MIRCCSLVLLAGLLLSGCGNNSDKQAIHALLDARDLAVSNHDIGSYTLLLMPNYAYQGQSEFDVINRMIKLFEQFDAIDMQSSERVIRFADDAHAECEQNYLLRVQADQQWRQVFQRERILLTRTDSGWKISGGL
;
A
#
# COMPACT_ATOMS: atom_id res chain seq x y z
N MET A 1 44.53 9.42 47.13
CA MET A 1 43.46 8.56 47.66
C MET A 1 42.11 9.18 47.27
N ILE A 2 41.26 8.43 46.54
CA ILE A 2 39.79 8.33 46.74
C ILE A 2 39.00 9.63 46.37
N ARG A 3 38.09 9.75 45.38
CA ARG A 3 37.13 8.90 44.60
C ARG A 3 36.84 9.64 43.28
N CYS A 4 36.90 9.07 42.07
CA CYS A 4 36.12 8.00 41.44
C CYS A 4 34.60 8.14 41.52
N CYS A 5 33.98 8.13 40.33
CA CYS A 5 32.58 7.84 40.02
C CYS A 5 31.52 8.87 40.44
N SER A 6 31.05 9.68 39.48
CA SER A 6 29.63 10.00 39.27
C SER A 6 29.45 10.79 37.97
N LEU A 7 29.63 10.15 36.82
CA LEU A 7 29.28 10.75 35.52
C LEU A 7 28.86 9.66 34.54
N VAL A 8 27.84 8.89 34.95
CA VAL A 8 27.16 7.93 34.08
C VAL A 8 25.67 8.10 34.34
N LEU A 9 25.01 9.07 33.69
CA LEU A 9 23.54 9.07 33.61
C LEU A 9 22.96 10.07 32.60
N LEU A 10 23.44 10.12 31.34
CA LEU A 10 22.79 10.98 30.34
C LEU A 10 23.03 10.52 28.89
N ALA A 11 22.77 9.24 28.60
CA ALA A 11 22.87 8.71 27.22
C ALA A 11 21.78 7.66 26.92
N GLY A 12 20.51 7.99 27.16
CA GLY A 12 19.41 7.02 27.01
C GLY A 12 18.13 7.48 26.30
N LEU A 13 18.09 8.69 25.71
CA LEU A 13 16.80 9.30 25.28
C LEU A 13 16.71 9.73 23.81
N LEU A 14 17.56 9.23 22.91
CA LEU A 14 17.61 9.71 21.52
C LEU A 14 17.25 8.70 20.42
N LEU A 15 16.51 7.61 20.69
CA LEU A 15 16.24 6.59 19.66
C LEU A 15 14.78 6.44 19.18
N SER A 16 13.85 7.32 19.58
CA SER A 16 12.43 7.19 19.20
C SER A 16 12.05 7.85 17.86
N GLY A 17 12.99 8.07 16.93
CA GLY A 17 12.76 8.87 15.71
C GLY A 17 12.70 8.13 14.37
N CYS A 18 12.97 6.81 14.32
CA CYS A 18 13.18 6.10 13.04
C CYS A 18 11.96 5.32 12.49
N GLY A 19 10.84 5.25 13.21
CA GLY A 19 9.68 4.44 12.79
C GLY A 19 9.02 4.94 11.49
N ASN A 20 8.74 6.25 11.43
CA ASN A 20 7.91 6.81 10.36
C ASN A 20 8.53 6.68 8.95
N ASN A 21 9.85 6.66 8.83
CA ASN A 21 10.50 6.52 7.52
C ASN A 21 10.42 5.08 7.01
N SER A 22 10.56 4.11 7.92
CA SER A 22 10.40 2.68 7.60
C SER A 22 8.97 2.36 7.16
N ASP A 23 7.97 2.94 7.82
CA ASP A 23 6.57 2.71 7.47
C ASP A 23 6.18 3.31 6.13
N LYS A 24 6.63 4.53 5.83
CA LYS A 24 6.43 5.12 4.50
C LYS A 24 7.02 4.24 3.42
N GLN A 25 8.24 3.75 3.61
CA GLN A 25 8.89 2.87 2.63
C GLN A 25 8.12 1.56 2.45
N ALA A 26 7.62 0.96 3.53
CA ALA A 26 6.80 -0.25 3.46
C ALA A 26 5.47 -0.01 2.72
N ILE A 27 4.81 1.13 2.96
CA ILE A 27 3.59 1.52 2.23
C ILE A 27 3.91 1.76 0.74
N HIS A 28 5.03 2.42 0.41
CA HIS A 28 5.45 2.57 -0.98
C HIS A 28 5.63 1.20 -1.65
N ALA A 29 6.35 0.29 -1.01
CA ALA A 29 6.57 -1.06 -1.54
C ALA A 29 5.26 -1.86 -1.72
N LEU A 30 4.31 -1.73 -0.78
CA LEU A 30 2.98 -2.34 -0.90
C LEU A 30 2.23 -1.84 -2.14
N LEU A 31 2.25 -0.52 -2.37
CA LEU A 31 1.55 0.10 -3.51
C LEU A 31 2.28 -0.16 -4.84
N ASP A 32 3.60 -0.27 -4.84
CA ASP A 32 4.37 -0.72 -6.02
C ASP A 32 4.06 -2.18 -6.36
N ALA A 33 3.92 -3.04 -5.34
CA ALA A 33 3.49 -4.42 -5.52
C ALA A 33 2.07 -4.52 -6.08
N ARG A 34 1.17 -3.58 -5.75
CA ARG A 34 -0.16 -3.48 -6.37
C ARG A 34 -0.05 -3.18 -7.85
N ASP A 35 0.72 -2.16 -8.22
CA ASP A 35 0.92 -1.77 -9.63
C ASP A 35 1.47 -2.96 -10.44
N LEU A 36 2.44 -3.69 -9.88
CA LEU A 36 3.02 -4.88 -10.50
C LEU A 36 2.01 -6.04 -10.61
N ALA A 37 1.26 -6.33 -9.55
CA ALA A 37 0.27 -7.41 -9.55
C ALA A 37 -0.84 -7.15 -10.57
N VAL A 38 -1.32 -5.90 -10.68
CA VAL A 38 -2.30 -5.50 -11.69
C VAL A 38 -1.73 -5.62 -13.10
N SER A 39 -0.52 -5.11 -13.33
CA SER A 39 0.10 -5.12 -14.67
C SER A 39 0.44 -6.53 -15.16
N ASN A 40 0.72 -7.46 -14.24
CA ASN A 40 1.05 -8.85 -14.58
C ASN A 40 -0.16 -9.80 -14.54
N HIS A 41 -1.37 -9.29 -14.28
CA HIS A 41 -2.58 -10.09 -14.06
C HIS A 41 -2.42 -11.13 -12.93
N ASP A 42 -1.59 -10.82 -11.93
CA ASP A 42 -1.29 -11.72 -10.82
C ASP A 42 -2.29 -11.52 -9.68
N ILE A 43 -3.42 -12.22 -9.79
CA ILE A 43 -4.48 -12.16 -8.77
C ILE A 43 -4.02 -12.71 -7.41
N GLY A 44 -3.07 -13.65 -7.40
CA GLY A 44 -2.52 -14.23 -6.17
C GLY A 44 -1.76 -13.18 -5.39
N SER A 45 -0.81 -12.49 -6.05
CA SER A 45 -0.08 -11.38 -5.46
C SER A 45 -1.01 -10.24 -5.05
N TYR A 46 -1.98 -9.87 -5.90
CA TYR A 46 -2.94 -8.81 -5.58
C TYR A 46 -3.73 -9.11 -4.30
N THR A 47 -4.23 -10.35 -4.15
CA THR A 47 -5.00 -10.78 -2.98
C THR A 47 -4.20 -10.65 -1.68
N LEU A 48 -2.91 -10.98 -1.71
CA LEU A 48 -2.04 -10.86 -0.54
C LEU A 48 -1.81 -9.42 -0.06
N LEU A 49 -2.10 -8.41 -0.88
CA LEU A 49 -1.98 -6.99 -0.51
C LEU A 49 -3.19 -6.52 0.30
N LEU A 50 -4.33 -7.20 0.20
CA LEU A 50 -5.55 -6.85 0.90
C LEU A 50 -5.48 -7.20 2.38
N MET A 51 -6.21 -6.43 3.18
CA MET A 51 -6.42 -6.74 4.59
C MET A 51 -7.19 -8.06 4.71
N PRO A 52 -6.79 -8.98 5.60
CA PRO A 52 -7.60 -10.17 5.88
C PRO A 52 -9.03 -9.79 6.28
N ASN A 53 -10.02 -10.42 5.66
CA ASN A 53 -11.44 -10.06 5.81
C ASN A 53 -11.75 -8.62 5.39
N TYR A 54 -11.13 -8.15 4.29
CA TYR A 54 -11.38 -6.83 3.74
C TYR A 54 -12.89 -6.57 3.64
N ALA A 55 -13.32 -5.45 4.23
CA ALA A 55 -14.69 -4.99 4.16
C ALA A 55 -14.73 -3.47 4.22
N TYR A 56 -15.14 -2.83 3.12
CA TYR A 56 -15.17 -1.38 3.02
C TYR A 56 -16.35 -0.92 2.17
N GLN A 57 -17.16 0.00 2.70
CA GLN A 57 -18.33 0.58 2.02
C GLN A 57 -19.27 -0.48 1.38
N GLY A 58 -19.50 -1.60 2.07
CA GLY A 58 -20.37 -2.68 1.60
C GLY A 58 -19.72 -3.62 0.57
N GLN A 59 -18.45 -3.42 0.24
CA GLN A 59 -17.68 -4.35 -0.59
C GLN A 59 -16.87 -5.28 0.29
N SER A 60 -16.97 -6.58 0.03
CA SER A 60 -16.14 -7.61 0.65
C SER A 60 -14.85 -7.84 -0.13
N GLU A 61 -13.91 -8.55 0.49
CA GLU A 61 -12.72 -9.08 -0.17
C GLU A 61 -13.05 -9.83 -1.47
N PHE A 62 -14.07 -10.68 -1.44
CA PHE A 62 -14.54 -11.43 -2.60
C PHE A 62 -15.01 -10.52 -3.74
N ASP A 63 -15.69 -9.43 -3.43
CA ASP A 63 -16.20 -8.49 -4.45
C ASP A 63 -15.04 -7.76 -5.17
N VAL A 64 -14.03 -7.36 -4.40
CA VAL A 64 -12.83 -6.68 -4.93
C VAL A 64 -12.01 -7.65 -5.79
N ILE A 65 -11.76 -8.87 -5.31
CA ILE A 65 -11.03 -9.91 -6.04
C ILE A 65 -11.76 -10.24 -7.34
N ASN A 66 -13.07 -10.47 -7.30
CA ASN A 66 -13.84 -10.79 -8.51
C ASN A 66 -13.87 -9.65 -9.52
N ARG A 67 -13.90 -8.39 -9.07
CA ARG A 67 -13.78 -7.24 -9.98
C ARG A 67 -12.43 -7.26 -10.69
N MET A 68 -11.36 -7.55 -9.97
CA MET A 68 -10.01 -7.59 -10.54
C MET A 68 -9.83 -8.77 -11.51
N ILE A 69 -10.37 -9.95 -11.18
CA ILE A 69 -10.42 -11.10 -12.11
C ILE A 69 -11.11 -10.71 -13.41
N LYS A 70 -12.30 -10.10 -13.32
CA LYS A 70 -13.03 -9.65 -14.52
C LYS A 70 -12.25 -8.63 -15.33
N LEU A 71 -11.52 -7.73 -14.68
CA LEU A 71 -10.64 -6.79 -15.36
C LEU A 71 -9.55 -7.54 -16.14
N PHE A 72 -8.89 -8.51 -15.50
CA PHE A 72 -7.84 -9.32 -16.12
C PHE A 72 -8.34 -10.21 -17.26
N GLU A 73 -9.57 -10.71 -17.17
CA GLU A 73 -10.22 -11.49 -18.23
C GLU A 73 -10.64 -10.64 -19.43
N GLN A 74 -10.93 -9.36 -19.20
CA GLN A 74 -11.47 -8.46 -20.23
C GLN A 74 -10.40 -7.92 -21.18
N PHE A 75 -9.16 -7.79 -20.72
CA PHE A 75 -8.10 -7.09 -21.44
C PHE A 75 -6.91 -8.01 -21.73
N ASP A 76 -6.34 -7.90 -22.93
CA ASP A 76 -5.20 -8.71 -23.36
C ASP A 76 -3.92 -8.34 -22.58
N ALA A 77 -3.80 -7.06 -22.26
CA ALA A 77 -2.70 -6.51 -21.48
C ALA A 77 -3.18 -5.34 -20.63
N ILE A 78 -2.60 -5.23 -19.43
CA ILE A 78 -2.84 -4.13 -18.51
C ILE A 78 -1.48 -3.58 -18.06
N ASP A 79 -1.38 -2.27 -17.96
CA ASP A 79 -0.25 -1.59 -17.33
C ASP A 79 -0.79 -0.53 -16.37
N MET A 80 -0.36 -0.61 -15.13
CA MET A 80 -0.75 0.28 -14.06
C MET A 80 0.47 1.00 -13.51
N GLN A 81 0.36 2.32 -13.38
CA GLN A 81 1.42 3.16 -12.83
C GLN A 81 0.82 4.18 -11.87
N SER A 82 1.22 4.13 -10.60
CA SER A 82 0.82 5.11 -9.59
C SER A 82 1.87 6.20 -9.40
N SER A 83 1.44 7.43 -9.10
CA SER A 83 2.32 8.59 -8.92
C SER A 83 1.79 9.59 -7.89
N GLU A 84 2.63 10.55 -7.49
CA GLU A 84 2.25 11.65 -6.58
C GLU A 84 1.66 11.21 -5.23
N ARG A 85 2.23 10.14 -4.66
CA ARG A 85 1.78 9.59 -3.38
C ARG A 85 1.96 10.59 -2.24
N VAL A 86 0.88 10.85 -1.52
CA VAL A 86 0.85 11.59 -0.26
C VAL A 86 0.33 10.66 0.83
N ILE A 87 1.23 10.24 1.72
CA ILE A 87 0.91 9.32 2.83
C ILE A 87 0.73 10.12 4.12
N ARG A 88 -0.43 9.94 4.77
CA ARG A 88 -0.79 10.55 6.05
C ARG A 88 -1.07 9.44 7.07
N PHE A 89 -0.35 9.43 8.18
CA PHE A 89 -0.61 8.50 9.29
C PHE A 89 -1.67 9.11 10.20
N ALA A 90 -2.71 8.32 10.51
CA ALA A 90 -3.69 8.68 11.53
C ALA A 90 -3.20 8.27 12.92
N ASP A 91 -2.55 7.11 13.01
CA ASP A 91 -1.87 6.56 14.19
C ASP A 91 -0.79 5.55 13.75
N ASP A 92 -0.25 4.77 14.69
CA ASP A 92 0.81 3.79 14.42
C ASP A 92 0.34 2.57 13.61
N ALA A 93 -0.97 2.35 13.49
CA ALA A 93 -1.57 1.21 12.81
C ALA A 93 -2.39 1.60 11.57
N HIS A 94 -2.69 2.88 11.37
CA HIS A 94 -3.57 3.35 10.29
C HIS A 94 -2.94 4.48 9.50
N ALA A 95 -3.03 4.37 8.17
CA ALA A 95 -2.60 5.40 7.25
C ALA A 95 -3.57 5.56 6.08
N GLU A 96 -3.53 6.72 5.46
CA GLU A 96 -4.21 7.04 4.21
C GLU A 96 -3.15 7.42 3.17
N CYS A 97 -3.31 6.93 1.95
CA CYS A 97 -2.52 7.37 0.80
C CYS A 97 -3.45 7.97 -0.25
N GLU A 98 -3.24 9.24 -0.58
CA GLU A 98 -3.78 9.84 -1.80
C GLU A 98 -2.73 9.71 -2.91
N GLN A 99 -3.15 9.24 -4.09
CA GLN A 99 -2.26 9.12 -5.24
C GLN A 99 -3.03 9.27 -6.55
N ASN A 100 -2.30 9.53 -7.63
CA ASN A 100 -2.85 9.38 -8.98
C ASN A 100 -2.47 8.00 -9.51
N TYR A 101 -3.28 7.43 -10.41
CA TYR A 101 -2.89 6.29 -11.21
C TYR A 101 -3.24 6.48 -12.68
N LEU A 102 -2.36 5.97 -13.54
CA LEU A 102 -2.60 5.74 -14.95
C LEU A 102 -2.83 4.23 -15.13
N LEU A 103 -4.02 3.86 -15.61
CA LEU A 103 -4.33 2.51 -16.03
C LEU A 103 -4.42 2.49 -17.55
N ARG A 104 -3.53 1.74 -18.18
CA ARG A 104 -3.55 1.43 -19.61
C ARG A 104 -4.04 0.01 -19.79
N VAL A 105 -4.98 -0.17 -20.72
CA VAL A 105 -5.55 -1.49 -21.04
C VAL A 105 -5.56 -1.68 -22.54
N GLN A 106 -5.29 -2.90 -22.99
CA GLN A 106 -5.35 -3.28 -24.39
C GLN A 106 -6.55 -4.20 -24.63
N ALA A 107 -7.39 -3.85 -25.60
CA ALA A 107 -8.44 -4.71 -26.14
C ALA A 107 -8.56 -4.47 -27.64
N ASP A 108 -8.84 -5.52 -28.41
CA ASP A 108 -8.97 -5.44 -29.87
C ASP A 108 -7.74 -4.79 -30.54
N GLN A 109 -6.55 -5.11 -30.03
CA GLN A 109 -5.25 -4.53 -30.45
C GLN A 109 -5.12 -3.01 -30.24
N GLN A 110 -6.05 -2.37 -29.54
CA GLN A 110 -6.04 -0.93 -29.27
C GLN A 110 -5.79 -0.65 -27.79
N TRP A 111 -4.90 0.30 -27.51
CA TRP A 111 -4.67 0.80 -26.17
C TRP A 111 -5.68 1.88 -25.80
N ARG A 112 -6.22 1.76 -24.60
CA ARG A 112 -7.06 2.77 -23.94
C ARG A 112 -6.44 3.09 -22.61
N GLN A 113 -6.64 4.32 -22.13
CA GLN A 113 -6.08 4.73 -20.85
C GLN A 113 -7.06 5.55 -20.05
N VAL A 114 -6.96 5.42 -18.73
CA VAL A 114 -7.68 6.19 -17.74
C VAL A 114 -6.68 6.74 -16.74
N PHE A 115 -6.78 8.03 -16.45
CA PHE A 115 -6.02 8.69 -15.39
C PHE A 115 -6.98 9.14 -14.31
N GLN A 116 -6.75 8.72 -13.06
CA GLN A 116 -7.63 9.01 -11.93
C GLN A 116 -6.82 9.35 -10.69
N ARG A 117 -7.46 10.05 -9.77
CA ARG A 117 -6.98 10.23 -8.40
C ARG A 117 -7.75 9.30 -7.47
N GLU A 118 -7.04 8.59 -6.62
CA GLU A 118 -7.62 7.66 -5.65
C GLU A 118 -7.13 7.95 -4.22
N ARG A 119 -7.87 7.41 -3.26
CA ARG A 119 -7.55 7.44 -1.84
C ARG A 119 -7.62 6.02 -1.30
N ILE A 120 -6.50 5.50 -0.85
CA ILE A 120 -6.35 4.15 -0.33
C ILE A 120 -6.20 4.22 1.19
N LEU A 121 -6.98 3.40 1.89
CA LEU A 121 -6.86 3.21 3.33
C LEU A 121 -5.97 2.01 3.61
N LEU A 122 -5.11 2.15 4.61
CA LEU A 122 -4.06 1.20 4.93
C LEU A 122 -4.12 0.88 6.42
N THR A 123 -3.96 -0.40 6.74
CA THR A 123 -3.87 -0.87 8.12
C THR A 123 -2.67 -1.77 8.31
N ARG A 124 -1.94 -1.55 9.40
CA ARG A 124 -0.79 -2.37 9.81
C ARG A 124 -1.30 -3.67 10.42
N THR A 125 -0.68 -4.77 10.03
CA THR A 125 -0.91 -6.11 10.58
C THR A 125 0.42 -6.70 11.04
N ASP A 126 0.39 -7.86 11.71
CA ASP A 126 1.61 -8.60 12.06
C ASP A 126 2.45 -8.98 10.83
N SER A 127 1.82 -9.07 9.65
CA SER A 127 2.47 -9.36 8.37
C SER A 127 2.92 -8.10 7.60
N GLY A 128 2.77 -6.91 8.19
CA GLY A 128 3.04 -5.62 7.56
C GLY A 128 1.77 -4.86 7.17
N TRP A 129 1.95 -3.76 6.43
CA TRP A 129 0.85 -2.93 5.94
C TRP A 129 0.01 -3.67 4.90
N LYS A 130 -1.31 -3.46 4.94
CA LYS A 130 -2.29 -4.02 4.01
C LYS A 130 -3.29 -2.96 3.57
N ILE A 131 -3.87 -3.13 2.39
CA ILE A 131 -4.93 -2.27 1.87
C ILE A 131 -6.24 -2.64 2.56
N SER A 132 -6.81 -1.70 3.31
CA SER A 132 -8.05 -1.88 4.09
C SER A 132 -9.26 -1.14 3.51
N GLY A 133 -9.07 -0.29 2.50
CA GLY A 133 -10.17 0.39 1.83
C GLY A 133 -9.75 1.22 0.62
N GLY A 134 -10.73 1.70 -0.15
CA GLY A 134 -10.52 2.65 -1.25
C GLY A 134 -10.30 2.05 -2.65
N LEU A 135 -10.67 0.78 -2.85
CA LEU A 135 -10.53 0.04 -4.13
C LEU A 135 -11.84 -0.12 -4.92
#